data_AF-A0A934A2H5-F1
#
_entry.id   AF-A0A934A2H5-F1
#
_cell.length_a   1.000
_cell.length_b   1.000
_cell.length_c   1.000
_cell.angle_alpha   90.00
_cell.angle_beta   90.00
_cell.angle_gamma   90.00
#
_symmetry.space_group_name_H-M   'P 1'
#
loop_
_entity.id
_entity.type
_entity.pdbx_description
1 polymer ?
#
loop_
_entity_poly.entity_id
_entity_poly.type
_entity_poly.pdbx_seq_one_letter_code
_entity_poly.pdbx_strand_id
1 'polypeptide(L)'
;VVNKVKESKELNYGFNAANGEYEDLVKAGIIDPTKVSRTALVNAASVAALMLTTEAMVAERPKEEKEAGGPGMHGGMGGMGGMGM
;
A
#
# COMPACT_ATOMS: atom_id res chain seq x y z
N VAL A 1 -20.30 -2.04 -11.12
CA VAL A 1 -19.42 -1.78 -12.30
C VAL A 1 -18.87 -3.06 -12.89
N VAL A 2 -18.00 -3.81 -12.19
CA VAL A 2 -17.29 -4.99 -12.76
C VAL A 2 -18.22 -6.06 -13.38
N ASN A 3 -19.28 -6.49 -12.68
CA ASN A 3 -20.19 -7.51 -13.21
C ASN A 3 -20.87 -7.07 -14.52
N LYS A 4 -21.38 -5.83 -14.55
CA LYS A 4 -22.04 -5.27 -15.73
C LYS A 4 -21.09 -5.14 -16.93
N VAL A 5 -19.83 -4.77 -16.69
CA VAL A 5 -18.81 -4.74 -17.75
C VAL A 5 -18.49 -6.16 -18.26
N LYS A 6 -18.38 -7.15 -17.35
CA LYS A 6 -18.11 -8.56 -17.70
C LYS A 6 -19.23 -9.24 -18.49
N GLU A 7 -20.48 -8.84 -18.29
CA GLU A 7 -21.64 -9.40 -18.99
C GLU A 7 -21.71 -8.94 -20.46
N SER A 8 -21.04 -7.84 -20.81
CA SER A 8 -20.99 -7.36 -22.19
C SER A 8 -20.08 -8.21 -23.07
N LYS A 9 -20.48 -8.40 -24.33
CA LYS A 9 -19.66 -9.03 -25.36
C LYS A 9 -18.81 -8.03 -26.15
N GLU A 10 -19.07 -6.74 -25.97
CA GLU A 10 -18.35 -5.69 -26.68
C GLU A 10 -17.01 -5.39 -26.01
N LEU A 11 -15.96 -5.32 -26.84
CA LEU A 11 -14.56 -5.26 -26.38
C LEU A 11 -14.22 -3.95 -25.66
N ASN A 12 -14.83 -2.84 -26.09
CA ASN A 12 -14.57 -1.50 -25.56
C ASN A 12 -15.63 -1.03 -24.55
N TYR A 13 -16.58 -1.89 -24.19
CA TYR A 13 -17.66 -1.53 -23.29
C TYR A 13 -17.11 -1.30 -21.87
N GLY A 14 -17.42 -0.15 -21.30
CA GLY A 14 -16.98 0.19 -19.96
C GLY A 14 -17.82 1.28 -19.33
N PHE A 15 -17.41 1.73 -18.16
CA PHE A 15 -18.11 2.75 -17.39
C PHE A 15 -17.35 4.07 -17.48
N ASN A 16 -18.00 5.10 -18.02
CA ASN A 16 -17.48 6.45 -18.01
C ASN A 16 -17.78 7.09 -16.65
N ALA A 17 -16.72 7.32 -15.87
CA ALA A 17 -16.85 7.89 -14.53
C ALA A 17 -17.19 9.39 -14.51
N ALA A 18 -17.04 10.11 -15.63
CA ALA A 18 -17.33 11.53 -15.70
C ALA A 18 -18.84 11.84 -15.74
N ASN A 19 -19.63 10.96 -16.36
CA ASN A 19 -21.08 11.12 -16.51
C ASN A 19 -21.90 9.95 -15.91
N GLY A 20 -21.26 8.85 -15.53
CA GLY A 20 -21.93 7.68 -14.94
C GLY A 20 -22.57 6.75 -15.97
N GLU A 21 -22.24 6.87 -17.25
CA GLU A 21 -22.83 6.07 -18.32
C GLU A 21 -21.98 4.87 -18.68
N TYR A 22 -22.60 3.85 -19.28
CA TYR A 22 -21.89 2.72 -19.85
C TYR A 22 -21.88 2.83 -21.36
N GLU A 23 -20.69 2.91 -21.94
CA GLU A 23 -20.49 3.21 -23.36
C GLU A 23 -19.20 2.60 -23.89
N ASP A 24 -18.95 2.77 -25.19
CA ASP A 24 -17.66 2.43 -25.81
C ASP A 24 -16.61 3.45 -25.38
N LEU A 25 -15.70 3.03 -24.50
CA LEU A 25 -14.69 3.91 -23.92
C LEU A 25 -13.68 4.43 -24.96
N VAL A 26 -13.44 3.68 -26.04
CA VAL A 26 -12.53 4.11 -27.10
C VAL A 26 -13.17 5.24 -27.90
N LYS A 27 -14.47 5.12 -28.23
CA LYS A 27 -15.21 6.21 -28.90
C LYS A 27 -15.35 7.44 -28.01
N ALA A 28 -15.50 7.25 -26.70
CA ALA A 28 -15.52 8.34 -25.72
C ALA A 28 -14.13 8.98 -25.48
N GLY A 29 -13.06 8.43 -26.07
CA GLY A 29 -11.69 8.94 -25.91
C GLY A 29 -11.03 8.59 -24.57
N ILE A 30 -11.61 7.66 -23.81
CA ILE A 30 -11.11 7.20 -22.51
C ILE A 30 -10.21 5.99 -22.75
N ILE A 31 -8.92 6.24 -22.95
CA ILE A 31 -7.93 5.23 -23.33
C ILE A 31 -6.82 5.17 -22.27
N ASP A 32 -6.56 3.96 -21.75
CA ASP A 32 -5.44 3.70 -20.83
C ASP A 32 -4.32 2.97 -21.58
N PRO A 33 -3.05 3.42 -21.49
CA PRO A 33 -1.95 2.73 -22.16
C PRO A 33 -1.77 1.30 -21.65
N THR A 34 -1.57 0.35 -22.56
CA THR A 34 -1.41 -1.09 -22.24
C THR A 34 -0.36 -1.36 -21.15
N LYS A 35 0.73 -0.57 -21.13
CA LYS A 35 1.78 -0.68 -20.12
C LYS A 35 1.26 -0.37 -18.72
N VAL A 36 0.40 0.63 -18.57
CA VAL A 36 -0.15 1.07 -17.27
C VAL A 36 -1.04 -0.03 -16.70
N SER A 37 -2.06 -0.46 -17.45
CA SER A 37 -3.01 -1.47 -16.96
C SER A 37 -2.32 -2.81 -16.68
N ARG A 38 -1.37 -3.24 -17.53
CA ARG A 38 -0.62 -4.49 -17.32
C ARG A 38 0.26 -4.42 -16.08
N THR A 39 1.03 -3.34 -15.91
CA THR A 39 1.91 -3.20 -14.74
C THR A 39 1.10 -3.11 -13.45
N ALA A 40 -0.02 -2.39 -13.45
CA ALA A 40 -0.90 -2.30 -12.29
C ALA A 40 -1.44 -3.69 -11.87
N LEU A 41 -1.95 -4.47 -12.83
CA LEU A 41 -2.50 -5.80 -12.55
C LEU A 41 -1.43 -6.76 -12.00
N VAL A 42 -0.25 -6.80 -12.63
CA VAL A 42 0.83 -7.71 -12.23
C VAL A 42 1.37 -7.34 -10.85
N ASN A 43 1.57 -6.06 -10.56
CA ASN A 43 2.03 -5.62 -9.25
C ASN A 43 0.99 -5.92 -8.16
N ALA A 44 -0.29 -5.69 -8.44
CA ALA A 44 -1.38 -6.03 -7.51
C ALA A 44 -1.43 -7.53 -7.22
N ALA A 45 -1.32 -8.37 -8.26
CA ALA A 45 -1.28 -9.82 -8.10
C ALA A 45 -0.07 -10.27 -7.28
N SER A 46 1.09 -9.64 -7.46
CA SER A 46 2.30 -9.95 -6.68
C SER A 46 2.13 -9.65 -5.20
N VAL A 47 1.58 -8.49 -4.84
CA VAL A 47 1.32 -8.14 -3.43
C VAL A 47 0.23 -9.03 -2.83
N ALA A 48 -0.85 -9.29 -3.58
CA ALA A 48 -1.92 -10.16 -3.13
C ALA A 48 -1.42 -11.59 -2.86
N ALA A 49 -0.55 -12.12 -3.72
CA ALA A 49 0.06 -13.43 -3.53
C ALA A 49 0.86 -13.50 -2.23
N LEU A 50 1.65 -12.47 -1.91
CA LEU A 50 2.39 -12.40 -0.64
C LEU A 50 1.44 -12.35 0.55
N MET A 51 0.39 -11.52 0.49
CA MET A 51 -0.57 -11.36 1.59
C MET A 51 -1.36 -12.65 1.87
N LEU A 52 -1.73 -13.40 0.83
CA LEU A 52 -2.50 -14.64 0.99
C LEU A 52 -1.69 -15.80 1.56
N THR A 53 -0.37 -15.82 1.35
CA THR A 53 0.50 -16.92 1.80
C THR A 53 1.28 -16.60 3.08
N THR A 54 1.22 -15.35 3.56
CA THR A 54 1.90 -14.95 4.80
C THR A 54 1.02 -15.27 6.00
N GLU A 55 1.44 -16.23 6.83
CA GLU A 55 0.68 -16.67 8.01
C GLU A 55 0.86 -15.73 9.22
N ALA A 56 2.00 -15.06 9.33
CA ALA A 56 2.30 -14.14 10.42
C ALA A 56 3.15 -12.95 9.95
N MET A 57 2.82 -11.77 10.45
CA MET A 57 3.66 -10.56 10.35
C MET A 57 4.05 -10.10 11.75
N VAL A 58 5.35 -9.90 11.95
CA VAL A 58 5.90 -9.33 13.18
C VAL A 58 6.36 -7.91 12.87
N ALA A 59 5.92 -6.95 13.67
CA ALA A 59 6.34 -5.56 13.58
C ALA A 59 6.82 -5.09 14.95
N GLU A 60 7.95 -4.40 14.99
CA GLU A 60 8.44 -3.73 16.20
C GLU A 60 7.79 -2.37 16.35
N ARG A 61 7.43 -2.01 17.58
CA ARG A 61 6.95 -0.66 17.86
C ARG A 61 8.09 0.34 17.66
N PRO A 62 7.80 1.55 17.14
CA PRO A 62 8.77 2.63 17.15
C PRO A 62 9.33 2.80 18.56
N LYS A 63 10.66 2.81 18.68
CA LYS A 63 11.30 3.15 19.95
C LYS A 63 11.00 4.63 20.22
N GLU A 64 10.60 4.95 21.44
CA GLU A 64 10.68 6.34 21.89
C GLU A 64 12.16 6.72 21.83
N GLU A 65 12.52 7.63 20.94
CA GLU A 65 13.77 8.37 21.10
C GLU A 65 13.62 9.08 22.45
N LYS A 66 14.33 8.59 23.48
CA LYS A 66 14.59 9.45 24.63
C LYS A 66 15.23 10.68 24.03
N GLU A 67 14.54 11.81 24.08
CA GLU A 67 15.19 13.09 23.85
C GLU A 67 16.47 13.03 24.67
N ALA A 68 17.61 13.11 24.00
CA ALA A 68 18.88 13.37 24.65
C ALA A 68 18.75 14.79 25.19
N GLY A 69 18.06 14.91 26.32
CA GLY A 69 17.70 16.16 26.96
C GLY A 69 18.97 16.80 27.47
N GLY A 70 19.55 17.67 26.63
CA GLY A 70 20.25 18.88 27.00
C GLY A 70 21.59 18.74 27.74
N PRO A 71 22.55 19.65 27.48
CA PRO A 71 23.74 19.80 28.30
C PRO A 71 23.34 20.33 29.68
N GLY A 72 23.03 19.44 30.62
CA GLY A 72 22.49 19.86 31.91
C GLY A 72 22.39 18.75 32.95
N MET A 73 23.49 18.08 33.27
CA MET A 73 23.56 17.35 34.55
C MET A 73 24.98 17.40 35.12
N HIS A 74 25.32 18.56 35.67
CA HIS A 74 26.38 18.69 36.66
C HIS A 74 25.79 18.24 37.99
N GLY A 75 26.09 17.02 38.45
CA GLY A 75 25.72 16.61 39.80
C GLY A 75 25.70 15.10 40.05
N GLY A 76 26.74 14.61 40.71
CA GLY A 76 26.59 13.52 41.68
C GLY A 76 26.83 12.10 41.16
N MET A 77 28.10 11.69 41.21
CA MET A 77 28.57 10.47 41.89
C MET A 77 27.52 9.40 42.24
N GLY A 78 27.70 8.19 41.70
CA GLY A 78 27.33 6.97 42.43
C GLY A 78 26.83 5.80 41.58
N GLY A 79 27.55 4.68 41.62
CA GLY A 79 26.94 3.37 41.45
C GLY A 79 27.40 2.55 40.26
N MET A 80 28.69 2.19 40.24
CA MET A 80 29.12 0.93 39.64
C MET A 80 28.51 -0.22 40.42
N GLY A 81 27.68 -1.05 39.79
CA GLY A 81 27.19 -2.28 40.41
C GLY A 81 26.15 -3.02 39.58
N GLY A 82 26.52 -4.21 39.07
CA GLY A 82 25.55 -5.24 38.70
C GLY A 82 25.75 -5.87 37.33
N MET A 83 26.89 -6.53 37.13
CA MET A 83 27.01 -7.63 36.18
C MET A 83 26.39 -8.87 36.82
N GLY A 84 25.39 -9.49 36.18
CA GLY A 84 24.87 -10.77 36.65
C GLY A 84 23.57 -11.25 35.98
N MET A 85 23.74 -12.28 35.13
CA MET A 85 22.76 -13.16 34.46
C MET A 85 22.06 -12.63 33.21
#